data_AF-A0A9D7BND3-F1
#
_entry.id   AF-A0A9D7BND3-F1
#
_cell.length_a   1.000
_cell.length_b   1.000
_cell.length_c   1.000
_cell.angle_alpha   90.00
_cell.angle_beta   90.00
_cell.angle_gamma   90.00
#
_symmetry.space_group_name_H-M   'P 1'
#
loop_
_entity.id
_entity.type
_entity.pdbx_description
1 polymer ?
#
loop_
_entity_poly.entity_id
_entity_poly.type
_entity_poly.pdbx_seq_one_letter_code
_entity_poly.pdbx_strand_id
1 'polypeptide(L)'
;MAKHPSVLFEIIQKGNTVPHYIFGTMHMDNEDAFTHVETAIIYLKKCDFYYAEMNLDARGLSEIGNYFLLKNGTTLDQIFKRNHYVRIKKILLKSFGIDLAHFIHLIPFYIQTLIAEKALNSRYGLPLDHFLWQKALESGKKWGR
;
A
#
# COMPACT_ATOMS: atom_id res chain seq x y z
N MET A 1 35.24 0.19 -3.82
CA MET A 1 34.06 -0.69 -3.80
C MET A 1 33.25 -0.40 -5.05
N ALA A 2 33.09 -1.37 -5.94
CA ALA A 2 32.30 -1.19 -7.15
C ALA A 2 30.82 -0.98 -6.77
N LYS A 3 30.21 0.11 -7.24
CA LYS A 3 28.77 0.35 -7.15
C LYS A 3 28.10 -0.65 -8.09
N HIS A 4 27.51 -1.70 -7.55
CA HIS A 4 26.64 -2.58 -8.33
C HIS A 4 25.29 -1.87 -8.52
N PRO A 5 24.88 -1.51 -9.74
CA PRO A 5 23.58 -0.89 -9.98
C PRO A 5 22.50 -1.99 -9.98
N SER A 6 22.37 -2.73 -8.88
CA SER A 6 21.31 -3.71 -8.69
C SER A 6 20.51 -3.32 -7.46
N VAL A 7 19.18 -3.41 -7.58
CA VAL A 7 18.23 -3.27 -6.47
C VAL A 7 17.72 -4.63 -5.98
N LEU A 8 18.18 -5.73 -6.59
CA LEU A 8 17.92 -7.11 -6.18
C LEU A 8 19.22 -7.78 -5.73
N PHE A 9 19.18 -8.39 -4.55
CA PHE A 9 20.30 -9.05 -3.90
C PHE A 9 19.96 -10.51 -3.61
N GLU A 10 20.87 -11.42 -3.97
CA GLU A 10 20.88 -12.79 -3.47
C GLU A 10 21.81 -12.87 -2.26
N ILE A 11 21.31 -13.43 -1.16
CA ILE A 11 22.03 -13.56 0.10
C ILE A 11 22.01 -15.03 0.51
N ILE A 12 23.19 -15.58 0.76
CA ILE A 12 23.36 -16.94 1.26
C ILE A 12 24.08 -16.83 2.60
N GLN A 13 23.45 -17.34 3.66
CA GLN A 13 24.08 -17.37 4.98
C GLN A 13 25.29 -18.31 4.97
N LYS A 14 26.40 -17.92 5.59
CA LYS A 14 27.60 -18.75 5.70
C LYS A 14 27.26 -20.11 6.35
N GLY A 15 27.57 -21.20 5.65
CA GLY A 15 27.27 -22.56 6.12
C GLY A 15 25.86 -23.06 5.77
N ASN A 16 25.05 -22.24 5.08
CA ASN A 16 23.76 -22.63 4.50
C ASN A 16 23.88 -22.66 2.96
N THR A 17 22.98 -23.40 2.32
CA THR A 17 22.84 -23.46 0.85
C THR A 17 21.55 -22.83 0.35
N VAL A 18 20.65 -22.45 1.26
CA VAL A 18 19.38 -21.80 0.92
C VAL A 18 19.62 -20.32 0.57
N PRO A 19 19.24 -19.87 -0.63
CA PRO A 19 19.34 -18.47 -1.02
C PRO A 19 18.14 -17.67 -0.50
N HIS A 20 18.40 -16.41 -0.17
CA HIS A 20 17.40 -15.39 0.16
C HIS A 20 17.48 -14.25 -0.85
N TYR A 21 16.34 -13.78 -1.34
CA TYR A 21 16.28 -12.68 -2.30
C TYR A 21 15.71 -11.43 -1.63
N ILE A 22 16.44 -10.32 -1.68
CA ILE A 22 16.04 -9.04 -1.07
C ILE A 22 16.04 -7.94 -2.14
N PHE A 23 14.97 -7.17 -2.18
CA PHE A 23 14.86 -5.94 -2.97
C PHE A 23 13.94 -4.95 -2.27
N GLY A 24 14.07 -3.68 -2.63
CA GLY A 24 13.19 -2.61 -2.14
C GLY A 24 11.98 -2.42 -3.06
N THR A 25 10.83 -2.09 -2.46
CA THR A 25 9.62 -1.66 -3.17
C THR A 25 9.28 -0.22 -2.82
N MET A 26 8.53 0.46 -3.68
CA MET A 26 7.89 1.73 -3.37
C MET A 26 6.38 1.54 -3.41
N HIS A 27 5.65 2.25 -2.56
CA HIS A 27 4.19 2.25 -2.54
C HIS A 27 3.64 3.16 -3.67
N MET A 28 3.83 2.71 -4.91
CA MET A 28 3.43 3.43 -6.12
C MET A 28 2.88 2.45 -7.17
N ASP A 29 1.96 2.91 -8.00
CA ASP A 29 1.23 2.12 -9.00
C ASP A 29 1.48 2.58 -10.44
N ASN A 30 2.64 3.20 -10.67
CA ASN A 30 3.05 3.74 -11.97
C ASN A 30 3.97 2.77 -12.73
N GLU A 31 4.26 3.09 -14.01
CA GLU A 31 5.12 2.26 -14.86
C GLU A 31 6.54 2.10 -14.29
N ASP A 32 7.11 3.18 -13.77
CA ASP A 32 8.48 3.18 -13.25
C ASP A 32 8.64 2.18 -12.09
N ALA A 33 7.69 2.14 -11.16
CA ALA A 33 7.68 1.18 -10.06
C ALA A 33 7.56 -0.26 -10.59
N PHE A 34 6.73 -0.49 -11.62
CA PHE A 34 6.48 -1.82 -12.17
C PHE A 34 7.52 -2.29 -13.19
N THR A 35 8.53 -1.48 -13.53
CA THR A 35 9.57 -1.78 -14.55
C THR A 35 10.19 -3.18 -14.40
N HIS A 36 10.36 -3.67 -13.17
CA HIS A 36 11.01 -4.96 -12.87
C HIS A 36 10.08 -5.98 -12.20
N VAL A 37 8.76 -5.79 -12.29
CA VAL A 37 7.78 -6.64 -11.61
C VAL A 37 7.88 -8.12 -12.02
N GLU A 38 8.08 -8.40 -13.31
CA GLU A 38 8.20 -9.77 -13.80
C GLU A 38 9.44 -10.49 -13.23
N THR A 39 10.56 -9.78 -13.12
CA THR A 39 11.76 -10.30 -12.47
C THR A 39 11.48 -10.62 -11.01
N ALA A 40 10.81 -9.72 -10.28
CA ALA A 40 10.43 -9.96 -8.90
C ALA A 40 9.51 -11.19 -8.75
N ILE A 41 8.53 -11.37 -9.64
CA ILE A 41 7.64 -12.55 -9.66
C ILE A 41 8.43 -13.85 -9.90
N ILE A 42 9.42 -13.84 -10.80
CA ILE A 42 10.27 -15.01 -11.07
C ILE A 42 11.00 -15.47 -9.80
N TYR A 43 11.60 -14.53 -9.05
CA TYR A 43 12.31 -14.88 -7.82
C TYR A 43 11.37 -15.22 -6.67
N LEU A 44 10.22 -14.53 -6.56
CA LEU A 44 9.16 -14.88 -5.61
C LEU A 44 8.73 -16.34 -5.78
N LYS A 45 8.56 -16.82 -7.02
CA LYS A 45 8.18 -18.21 -7.29
C LYS A 45 9.20 -19.23 -6.79
N LYS A 46 10.50 -18.88 -6.74
CA LYS A 46 11.59 -19.74 -6.24
C LYS A 46 11.63 -19.85 -4.71
N CYS A 47 10.97 -18.95 -3.99
CA CYS A 47 10.99 -18.92 -2.52
C CYS A 47 9.83 -19.71 -1.92
N ASP A 48 10.01 -20.32 -0.74
CA ASP A 48 8.90 -20.91 0.03
C ASP A 48 8.15 -19.85 0.86
N PHE A 49 8.87 -18.81 1.29
CA PHE A 49 8.37 -17.75 2.16
C PHE A 49 8.49 -16.38 1.50
N TYR A 50 7.55 -15.49 1.82
CA TYR A 50 7.57 -14.10 1.41
C TYR A 50 7.43 -13.18 2.63
N TYR A 51 8.25 -12.14 2.67
CA TYR A 51 8.27 -11.12 3.71
C TYR A 51 8.21 -9.75 3.03
N ALA A 52 7.20 -8.95 3.37
CA ALA A 52 7.12 -7.54 2.98
C ALA A 52 7.47 -6.63 4.16
N GLU A 53 7.65 -5.33 3.89
CA GLU A 53 7.90 -4.31 4.93
C GLU A 53 6.78 -4.28 5.98
N MET A 54 5.54 -4.46 5.52
CA MET A 54 4.36 -4.44 6.37
C MET A 54 3.55 -5.71 6.15
N ASN A 55 2.99 -6.26 7.24
CA ASN A 55 1.95 -7.27 7.12
C ASN A 55 0.66 -6.58 6.68
N LEU A 56 0.39 -6.62 5.37
CA LEU A 56 -0.81 -6.06 4.76
C LEU A 56 -2.06 -6.93 4.98
N ASP A 57 -2.01 -7.91 5.89
CA ASP A 57 -3.22 -8.63 6.30
C ASP A 57 -4.26 -7.69 6.94
N ALA A 58 -5.50 -8.14 6.97
CA ALA A 58 -6.62 -7.37 7.49
C ALA A 58 -6.43 -6.92 8.95
N ARG A 59 -5.55 -7.58 9.73
CA ARG A 59 -5.30 -7.21 11.13
C ARG A 59 -4.33 -6.04 11.22
N GLY A 60 -3.25 -6.04 10.42
CA GLY A 60 -2.33 -4.91 10.30
C GLY A 60 -3.01 -3.64 9.79
N LEU A 61 -3.89 -3.79 8.80
CA LEU A 61 -4.70 -2.68 8.27
C LEU A 61 -5.71 -2.14 9.31
N SER A 62 -6.29 -3.01 10.14
CA SER A 62 -7.25 -2.60 11.17
C SER A 62 -6.61 -1.81 12.31
N GLU A 63 -5.38 -2.14 12.72
CA GLU A 63 -4.67 -1.40 13.76
C GLU A 63 -4.29 0.01 13.28
N ILE A 64 -3.84 0.12 12.02
CA ILE A 64 -3.53 1.40 11.39
C ILE A 64 -4.79 2.27 11.21
N GLY A 65 -5.91 1.65 10.81
CA GLY A 65 -7.19 2.34 10.64
C GLY A 65 -7.66 3.09 11.90
N ASN A 66 -7.37 2.56 13.08
CA ASN A 66 -7.72 3.19 14.36
C ASN A 66 -6.98 4.51 14.60
N TYR A 67 -5.74 4.67 14.11
CA TYR A 67 -4.99 5.92 14.22
C TYR A 67 -5.59 7.03 13.34
N PHE A 68 -6.31 6.65 12.28
CA PHE A 68 -6.98 7.59 11.39
C PHE A 68 -8.39 7.96 11.87
N LEU A 69 -8.89 7.39 12.97
CA LEU A 69 -10.17 7.78 13.53
C LEU A 69 -10.06 9.13 14.25
N LEU A 70 -11.07 9.97 14.05
CA LEU A 70 -11.31 11.15 14.87
C LEU A 70 -11.55 10.74 16.32
N LYS A 71 -10.88 11.44 17.24
CA LYS A 71 -10.99 11.16 18.67
C LYS A 71 -12.39 11.49 19.18
N ASN A 72 -12.79 10.79 20.24
CA ASN A 72 -14.03 11.03 21.01
C ASN A 72 -15.33 10.87 20.19
N GLY A 73 -15.30 10.10 19.09
CA GLY A 73 -16.47 9.93 18.22
C GLY A 73 -16.85 11.18 17.43
N THR A 74 -15.95 12.16 17.35
CA THR A 74 -16.15 13.38 16.56
C THR A 74 -16.31 13.02 15.08
N THR A 75 -17.09 13.82 14.35
CA THR A 75 -17.33 13.64 12.92
C THR A 75 -16.85 14.82 12.09
N LEU A 76 -16.57 14.60 10.80
CA LEU A 76 -16.12 15.66 9.89
C LEU A 76 -17.13 16.80 9.76
N ASP A 77 -18.43 16.53 9.83
CA ASP A 77 -19.49 17.55 9.80
C ASP A 77 -19.61 18.37 11.10
N GLN A 78 -18.98 17.92 12.19
CA GLN A 78 -18.80 18.70 13.42
C GLN A 78 -17.55 19.59 13.36
N ILE A 79 -16.53 19.20 12.57
CA ILE A 79 -15.27 19.95 12.42
C ILE A 79 -15.43 21.06 11.38
N PHE A 80 -16.10 20.78 10.27
CA PHE A 80 -16.32 21.75 9.21
C PHE A 80 -17.64 22.49 9.42
N LYS A 81 -17.66 23.79 9.10
CA LYS A 81 -18.92 24.54 8.95
C LYS A 81 -19.83 23.81 7.95
N ARG A 82 -21.12 23.70 8.26
CA ARG A 82 -22.10 22.95 7.45
C ARG A 82 -22.03 23.26 5.94
N ASN A 83 -21.94 24.55 5.59
CA ASN A 83 -21.84 24.97 4.19
C ASN A 83 -20.55 24.48 3.50
N HIS A 84 -19.43 24.44 4.23
CA HIS A 84 -18.16 23.92 3.71
C HIS A 84 -18.22 22.41 3.56
N TYR A 85 -18.76 21.70 4.55
CA TYR A 85 -18.91 20.25 4.49
C TYR A 85 -19.73 19.81 3.27
N VAL A 86 -20.90 20.43 3.06
CA VAL A 86 -21.76 20.12 1.90
C VAL A 86 -21.05 20.41 0.58
N ARG A 87 -20.30 21.52 0.51
CA ARG A 87 -19.54 21.87 -0.71
C ARG A 87 -18.43 20.86 -0.99
N ILE A 88 -17.62 20.52 0.01
CA ILE A 88 -16.51 19.55 -0.11
C ILE A 88 -17.06 18.19 -0.50
N LYS A 89 -18.11 17.71 0.18
CA LYS A 89 -18.77 16.43 -0.14
C LYS A 89 -19.17 16.36 -1.62
N LYS A 90 -19.80 17.41 -2.15
CA LYS A 90 -20.21 17.47 -3.57
C LYS A 90 -19.01 17.46 -4.52
N ILE A 91 -17.95 18.20 -4.21
CA ILE A 91 -16.74 18.27 -5.04
C ILE A 91 -16.04 16.90 -5.08
N LEU A 92 -15.83 16.28 -3.92
CA LEU A 92 -15.15 14.99 -3.83
C LEU A 92 -15.91 13.87 -4.54
N LEU A 93 -17.23 13.84 -4.39
CA LEU A 93 -18.07 12.87 -5.07
C LEU A 93 -18.01 13.06 -6.60
N LYS A 94 -18.14 14.31 -7.07
CA LYS A 94 -18.16 14.60 -8.51
C LYS A 94 -16.81 14.37 -9.19
N SER A 95 -15.72 14.79 -8.55
CA SER A 95 -14.39 14.80 -9.17
C SER A 95 -13.61 13.50 -8.95
N PHE A 96 -13.81 12.82 -7.82
CA PHE A 96 -12.99 11.67 -7.42
C PHE A 96 -13.84 10.42 -7.08
N GLY A 97 -15.17 10.51 -7.12
CA GLY A 97 -16.06 9.40 -6.72
C GLY A 97 -16.03 9.09 -5.22
N ILE A 98 -15.51 10.00 -4.39
CA ILE A 98 -15.37 9.80 -2.95
C ILE A 98 -16.63 10.33 -2.25
N ASP A 99 -17.44 9.43 -1.67
CA ASP A 99 -18.52 9.84 -0.75
C ASP A 99 -17.96 10.03 0.66
N LEU A 100 -17.82 11.30 1.06
CA LEU A 100 -17.32 11.70 2.37
C LEU A 100 -18.13 11.13 3.54
N ALA A 101 -19.39 10.73 3.33
CA ALA A 101 -20.20 10.11 4.36
C ALA A 101 -19.64 8.76 4.84
N HIS A 102 -19.00 7.98 3.97
CA HIS A 102 -18.36 6.72 4.35
C HIS A 102 -17.11 6.91 5.22
N PHE A 103 -16.56 8.12 5.23
CA PHE A 103 -15.32 8.46 5.91
C PHE A 103 -15.55 9.51 7.02
N ILE A 104 -16.79 9.64 7.49
CA ILE A 104 -17.22 10.70 8.40
C ILE A 104 -16.47 10.72 9.73
N HIS A 105 -15.94 9.57 10.15
CA HIS A 105 -15.17 9.41 11.38
C HIS A 105 -13.65 9.44 11.16
N LEU A 106 -13.17 9.65 9.94
CA LEU A 106 -11.73 9.68 9.66
C LEU A 106 -11.16 11.09 9.73
N ILE A 107 -9.89 11.20 10.10
CA ILE A 107 -9.18 12.48 10.15
C ILE A 107 -9.06 13.08 8.73
N PRO A 108 -9.12 14.41 8.59
CA PRO A 108 -8.99 15.07 7.28
C PRO A 108 -7.73 14.71 6.50
N PHE A 109 -6.64 14.34 7.19
CA PHE A 109 -5.41 13.88 6.55
C PHE A 109 -5.62 12.62 5.71
N TYR A 110 -6.38 11.64 6.20
CA TYR A 110 -6.66 10.41 5.44
C TYR A 110 -7.47 10.70 4.17
N ILE A 111 -8.39 11.67 4.24
CA ILE A 111 -9.14 12.12 3.06
C ILE A 111 -8.19 12.71 2.00
N GLN A 112 -7.14 13.43 2.41
CA GLN A 112 -6.13 13.94 1.48
C GLN A 112 -5.37 12.80 0.80
N THR A 113 -5.02 11.74 1.54
CA THR A 113 -4.41 10.54 0.98
C THR A 113 -5.31 9.90 -0.09
N LEU A 114 -6.60 9.73 0.19
CA LEU A 114 -7.56 9.19 -0.80
C LEU A 114 -7.66 10.05 -2.06
N ILE A 115 -7.63 11.38 -1.91
CA ILE A 115 -7.63 12.30 -3.06
C ILE A 115 -6.34 12.14 -3.87
N ALA A 116 -5.19 12.06 -3.20
CA ALA A 116 -3.90 11.87 -3.85
C ALA A 116 -3.87 10.54 -4.64
N GLU A 117 -4.33 9.45 -4.03
CA GLU A 117 -4.45 8.14 -4.68
C GLU A 117 -5.36 8.19 -5.90
N LYS A 118 -6.53 8.84 -5.82
CA LYS A 118 -7.46 8.98 -6.96
C LYS A 118 -6.97 9.93 -8.04
N ALA A 119 -6.12 10.91 -7.68
CA ALA A 119 -5.55 11.85 -8.63
C ALA A 119 -4.39 11.24 -9.42
N LEU A 120 -3.74 10.22 -8.86
CA LEU A 120 -2.76 9.41 -9.59
C LEU A 120 -3.52 8.52 -10.59
N ASN A 121 -3.10 8.58 -11.86
CA ASN A 121 -3.63 7.69 -12.89
C ASN A 121 -3.12 6.26 -12.62
N SER A 122 -3.85 5.53 -11.79
CA SER A 122 -3.54 4.15 -11.45
C SER A 122 -3.61 3.27 -12.68
N ARG A 123 -2.45 2.76 -13.14
CA ARG A 123 -2.41 1.84 -14.27
C ARG A 123 -2.67 0.40 -13.84
N TYR A 124 -2.18 0.03 -12.66
CA TYR A 124 -2.20 -1.34 -12.15
C TYR A 124 -3.22 -1.57 -11.03
N GLY A 125 -3.91 -0.52 -10.56
CA GLY A 125 -4.95 -0.59 -9.53
C GLY A 125 -4.43 -0.75 -8.10
N LEU A 126 -3.17 -1.17 -7.93
CA LEU A 126 -2.51 -1.38 -6.65
C LEU A 126 -1.05 -0.95 -6.71
N PRO A 127 -0.52 -0.42 -5.59
CA PRO A 127 0.91 -0.21 -5.38
C PRO A 127 1.72 -1.51 -5.53
N LEU A 128 2.98 -1.41 -5.97
CA LEU A 128 3.85 -2.56 -6.29
C LEU A 128 4.02 -3.54 -5.11
N ASP A 129 4.24 -3.01 -3.91
CA ASP A 129 4.38 -3.77 -2.67
C ASP A 129 3.13 -4.62 -2.37
N HIS A 130 1.95 -4.01 -2.47
CA HIS A 130 0.67 -4.69 -2.31
C HIS A 130 0.46 -5.72 -3.43
N PHE A 131 0.74 -5.36 -4.68
CA PHE A 131 0.62 -6.28 -5.81
C PHE A 131 1.47 -7.55 -5.64
N LEU A 132 2.74 -7.40 -5.23
CA LEU A 132 3.65 -8.52 -4.99
C LEU A 132 3.21 -9.37 -3.80
N TRP A 133 2.69 -8.74 -2.75
CA TRP A 133 2.10 -9.46 -1.61
C TRP A 133 0.89 -10.30 -2.04
N GLN A 134 -0.03 -9.76 -2.85
CA GLN A 134 -1.15 -10.54 -3.39
C GLN A 134 -0.67 -11.71 -4.24
N LYS A 135 0.33 -11.50 -5.12
CA LYS A 135 0.92 -12.57 -5.93
C LYS A 135 1.57 -13.66 -5.08
N ALA A 136 2.18 -13.29 -3.96
CA ALA A 136 2.72 -14.25 -2.99
C ALA A 136 1.61 -15.13 -2.40
N LEU A 137 0.51 -14.52 -1.95
CA LEU A 137 -0.63 -15.24 -1.40
C LEU A 137 -1.31 -16.16 -2.43
N GLU A 138 -1.55 -15.66 -3.65
CA GLU A 138 -2.08 -16.46 -4.77
C GLU A 138 -1.18 -17.66 -5.09
N SER A 139 0.13 -17.50 -4.95
CA SER A 139 1.12 -18.57 -5.18
C SER A 139 1.30 -19.51 -3.98
N GLY A 140 0.46 -19.39 -2.94
CA GLY A 140 0.50 -20.21 -1.74
C GLY A 140 1.73 -19.96 -0.84
N LYS A 141 2.44 -18.84 -1.04
CA LYS A 141 3.59 -18.49 -0.20
C LYS A 141 3.10 -18.16 1.20
N LYS A 142 3.78 -18.70 2.20
CA LYS A 142 3.47 -18.38 3.60
C LYS A 142 4.09 -17.03 3.92
N TRP A 143 3.31 -16.16 4.57
CA TRP A 143 3.89 -15.04 5.30
C TRP A 143 4.74 -15.63 6.43
N GLY A 144 6.02 -15.30 6.45
CA GLY A 144 6.87 -15.76 7.54
C GLY A 144 6.62 -14.92 8.81
N ARG A 145 6.25 -15.59 9.89
CA ARG A 145 6.35 -15.08 11.26
C ARG A 145 7.50 -15.77 11.95
#